data_AF-A0A2H5VFP1-F1
#
_entry.id   AF-A0A2H5VFP1-F1
#
_cell.length_a   1.000
_cell.length_b   1.000
_cell.length_c   1.000
_cell.angle_alpha   90.00
_cell.angle_beta   90.00
_cell.angle_gamma   90.00
#
_symmetry.space_group_name_H-M   'P 1'
#
loop_
_entity.id
_entity.type
_entity.pdbx_description
1 polymer ?
#
loop_
_entity_poly.entity_id
_entity_poly.type
_entity_poly.pdbx_seq_one_letter_code
_entity_poly.pdbx_strand_id
1 'polypeptide(L)'
;MAEGLKRKIYKSRFLSSLKERWFFIFYLGGIILLASGFFNFLLEGSKPQYATSIILRSRSIQNLLETLTNIIILLMGFGGAYLIYQGGRQIRESTFNLYSLLGLFLIFLALLLIFIIFNLKS
;
A
#
# COMPACT_ATOMS: atom_id res chain seq x y z
N MET A 1 19.01 31.82 -2.98
CA MET A 1 17.64 32.37 -2.81
C MET A 1 16.58 31.62 -3.64
N ALA A 2 16.89 31.13 -4.84
CA ALA A 2 15.92 30.48 -5.75
C ALA A 2 15.38 29.08 -5.30
N GLU A 3 16.17 28.27 -4.59
CA GLU A 3 15.74 26.92 -4.15
C GLU A 3 14.64 26.93 -3.08
N GLY A 4 14.71 27.88 -2.14
CA GLY A 4 13.70 28.03 -1.09
C GLY A 4 12.32 28.41 -1.65
N LEU A 5 12.31 29.21 -2.74
CA LEU A 5 11.08 29.59 -3.44
C LEU A 5 10.48 28.38 -4.19
N LYS A 6 11.31 27.60 -4.90
CA LYS A 6 10.88 26.37 -5.59
C LYS A 6 10.28 25.34 -4.62
N ARG A 7 10.90 25.13 -3.45
CA ARG A 7 10.35 24.24 -2.41
C ARG A 7 9.00 24.73 -1.88
N LYS A 8 8.85 26.03 -1.63
CA LYS A 8 7.57 26.62 -1.17
C LYS A 8 6.46 26.43 -2.20
N ILE A 9 6.75 26.70 -3.48
CA ILE A 9 5.78 26.55 -4.58
C ILE A 9 5.39 25.07 -4.78
N TYR A 10 6.36 24.17 -4.74
CA TYR A 10 6.08 22.73 -4.88
C TYR A 10 5.22 22.22 -3.71
N LYS A 11 5.57 22.61 -2.48
CA LYS A 11 4.80 22.25 -1.28
C LYS A 11 3.39 22.84 -1.32
N SER A 12 3.21 24.09 -1.75
CA SER A 12 1.85 24.68 -1.84
C SER A 12 0.99 23.99 -2.88
N ARG A 13 1.57 23.65 -4.06
CA ARG A 13 0.87 22.94 -5.14
C ARG A 13 0.51 21.50 -4.77
N PHE A 14 1.35 20.83 -3.99
CA PHE A 14 1.06 19.51 -3.44
C PHE A 14 -0.05 19.57 -2.37
N LEU A 15 0.00 20.54 -1.46
CA LEU A 15 -1.04 20.70 -0.44
C LEU A 15 -2.39 21.09 -1.05
N SER A 16 -2.41 21.89 -2.12
CA SER A 16 -3.65 22.24 -2.82
C SER A 16 -4.24 21.04 -3.55
N SER A 17 -3.42 20.21 -4.21
CA SER A 17 -3.92 19.00 -4.87
C SER A 17 -4.45 17.95 -3.88
N LEU A 18 -3.82 17.83 -2.70
CA LEU A 18 -4.34 17.00 -1.61
C LEU A 18 -5.67 17.53 -1.09
N LYS A 19 -5.81 18.86 -0.93
CA LYS A 19 -7.09 19.48 -0.54
C LYS A 19 -8.19 19.27 -1.56
N GLU A 20 -7.89 19.20 -2.86
CA GLU A 20 -8.89 18.91 -3.89
C GLU A 20 -9.27 17.44 -3.95
N ARG A 21 -8.36 16.54 -3.56
CA ARG A 21 -8.53 15.08 -3.64
C ARG A 21 -8.74 14.39 -2.29
N TRP A 22 -9.00 15.16 -1.24
CA TRP A 22 -9.13 14.66 0.13
C TRP A 22 -10.14 13.51 0.22
N PHE A 23 -11.29 13.64 -0.44
CA PHE A 23 -12.31 12.60 -0.46
C PHE A 23 -11.78 11.28 -1.02
N PHE A 24 -11.06 11.32 -2.14
CA PHE A 24 -10.44 10.13 -2.74
C PHE A 24 -9.38 9.51 -1.84
N ILE A 25 -8.61 10.34 -1.14
CA ILE A 25 -7.57 9.89 -0.21
C ILE A 25 -8.19 9.17 0.99
N PHE A 26 -9.25 9.73 1.59
CA PHE A 26 -9.96 9.07 2.69
C PHE A 26 -10.68 7.82 2.23
N TYR A 27 -11.29 7.84 1.04
CA TYR A 27 -11.93 6.68 0.46
C TYR A 27 -10.94 5.53 0.26
N LEU A 28 -9.81 5.79 -0.40
CA LEU A 28 -8.79 4.77 -0.65
C LEU A 28 -8.13 4.31 0.65
N GLY A 29 -7.81 5.24 1.55
CA GLY A 29 -7.26 4.94 2.87
C GLY A 29 -8.21 4.06 3.69
N GLY A 30 -9.51 4.35 3.67
CA GLY A 30 -10.55 3.56 4.31
C GLY A 30 -10.62 2.14 3.77
N ILE A 31 -10.58 1.96 2.44
CA ILE A 31 -10.54 0.64 1.81
C ILE A 31 -9.31 -0.15 2.24
N ILE A 32 -8.12 0.48 2.25
CA ILE A 32 -6.88 -0.18 2.67
C ILE A 32 -6.94 -0.60 4.14
N LEU A 33 -7.48 0.27 5.02
CA LEU A 33 -7.63 -0.07 6.43
C LEU A 33 -8.61 -1.24 6.62
N LEU A 34 -9.75 -1.22 5.93
CA LEU A 34 -10.75 -2.30 5.99
C LEU A 34 -10.17 -3.62 5.47
N ALA A 35 -9.49 -3.59 4.33
CA ALA A 35 -8.92 -4.79 3.70
C ALA A 35 -7.71 -5.36 4.44
N SER A 36 -6.99 -4.55 5.22
CA SER A 36 -5.78 -5.00 5.91
C SER A 36 -6.03 -5.83 7.18
N GLY A 37 -7.27 -5.85 7.68
CA GLY A 37 -7.62 -6.49 8.95
C GLY A 37 -7.42 -5.57 10.16
N PHE A 38 -7.34 -4.25 9.94
CA PHE A 38 -7.13 -3.25 10.99
C PHE A 38 -8.12 -3.37 12.17
N PHE A 39 -9.40 -3.62 11.88
CA PHE A 39 -10.41 -3.81 12.92
C PHE A 39 -10.17 -5.08 13.75
N ASN A 40 -9.74 -6.18 13.13
CA ASN A 40 -9.41 -7.41 13.84
C ASN A 40 -8.20 -7.20 14.77
N PHE A 41 -7.24 -6.39 14.34
CA PHE A 41 -6.15 -5.95 15.21
C PHE A 41 -6.64 -5.13 16.39
N LEU A 42 -7.48 -4.12 16.17
CA LEU A 42 -7.99 -3.30 17.26
C LEU A 42 -8.77 -4.10 18.30
N LEU A 43 -9.65 -5.00 17.84
CA LEU A 43 -10.56 -5.76 18.71
C LEU A 43 -9.86 -6.89 19.48
N GLU A 44 -8.98 -7.65 18.82
CA GLU A 44 -8.42 -8.87 19.41
C GLU A 44 -6.89 -8.91 19.43
N GLY A 45 -6.25 -8.38 18.40
CA GLY A 45 -4.80 -8.47 18.21
C GLY A 45 -3.95 -7.43 18.94
N SER A 46 -4.57 -6.44 19.59
CA SER A 46 -3.91 -5.38 20.36
C SER A 46 -3.43 -5.86 21.74
N LYS A 47 -3.77 -7.08 22.13
CA LYS A 47 -3.38 -7.67 23.42
C LYS A 47 -1.85 -7.82 23.52
N PRO A 48 -1.23 -7.48 24.67
CA PRO A 48 0.25 -7.51 24.84
C PRO A 48 0.89 -8.86 24.51
N GLN A 49 0.18 -9.96 24.75
CA GLN A 49 0.61 -11.33 24.47
C GLN A 49 0.89 -11.60 22.97
N TYR A 50 0.39 -10.76 22.07
CA TYR A 50 0.58 -10.88 20.62
C TYR A 50 1.59 -9.87 20.05
N ALA A 51 2.09 -8.94 20.89
CA ALA A 51 2.93 -7.83 20.44
C ALA A 51 4.32 -8.26 19.92
N THR A 52 4.83 -9.40 20.38
CA THR A 52 6.16 -9.93 19.98
C THR A 52 6.10 -10.89 18.80
N SER A 53 4.91 -11.40 18.47
CA SER A 53 4.72 -12.30 17.33
C SER A 53 4.67 -11.51 16.02
N ILE A 54 5.41 -11.97 15.00
CA ILE A 54 5.36 -11.36 13.66
C ILE A 54 4.10 -11.83 12.93
N ILE A 55 3.83 -13.14 12.96
CA ILE A 55 2.62 -13.77 12.42
C ILE A 55 2.05 -14.69 13.49
N LEU A 56 0.77 -14.56 13.77
CA LEU A 56 -0.01 -15.44 14.63
C LEU A 56 -0.55 -16.61 13.81
N ARG A 57 -0.40 -17.82 14.34
CA ARG A 57 -0.99 -19.04 13.77
C ARG A 57 -2.48 -19.16 14.13
N SER A 58 -3.23 -18.11 13.85
CA SER A 58 -4.68 -18.06 13.99
C SER A 58 -5.25 -17.26 12.83
N ARG A 59 -6.33 -17.78 12.25
CA ARG A 59 -7.04 -17.11 11.16
C ARG A 59 -7.98 -16.00 11.66
N SER A 60 -8.41 -16.06 12.92
CA SER A 60 -9.33 -15.08 13.50
C SER A 60 -8.61 -13.87 14.12
N ILE A 61 -7.37 -14.07 14.60
CA ILE A 61 -6.61 -13.03 15.27
C ILE A 61 -5.63 -12.41 14.28
N GLN A 62 -5.59 -11.07 14.28
CA GLN A 62 -4.72 -10.28 13.41
C GLN A 62 -3.87 -9.37 14.27
N ASN A 63 -2.53 -9.44 14.27
CA ASN A 63 -1.70 -8.54 15.08
C ASN A 63 -1.30 -7.25 14.32
N LEU A 64 -0.56 -6.35 14.98
CA LEU A 64 -0.11 -5.09 14.37
C LEU A 64 0.80 -5.33 13.17
N LEU A 65 1.79 -6.22 13.31
CA LEU A 65 2.79 -6.49 12.28
C LEU A 65 2.14 -7.10 11.04
N GLU A 66 1.22 -8.06 11.20
CA GLU A 66 0.43 -8.61 10.10
C GLU A 66 -0.43 -7.56 9.41
N THR A 67 -1.06 -6.67 10.17
CA THR A 67 -1.86 -5.57 9.61
C THR A 67 -0.97 -4.65 8.77
N LEU A 68 0.20 -4.26 9.28
CA LEU A 68 1.16 -3.46 8.53
C LEU A 68 1.68 -4.19 7.29
N THR A 69 1.99 -5.48 7.40
CA THR A 69 2.39 -6.31 6.25
C THR A 69 1.28 -6.35 5.19
N ASN A 70 0.02 -6.55 5.60
CA ASN A 70 -1.12 -6.53 4.69
C ASN A 70 -1.30 -5.16 4.01
N ILE A 71 -1.13 -4.05 4.75
CA ILE A 71 -1.14 -2.70 4.16
C ILE A 71 -0.06 -2.56 3.10
N ILE A 72 1.16 -3.02 3.38
CA ILE A 72 2.28 -2.98 2.42
C ILE A 72 1.94 -3.80 1.18
N ILE A 73 1.43 -5.03 1.34
CA ILE A 73 1.02 -5.89 0.23
C ILE A 73 -0.05 -5.21 -0.64
N LEU A 74 -1.06 -4.60 -0.02
CA LEU A 74 -2.10 -3.86 -0.72
C LEU A 74 -1.53 -2.67 -1.50
N LEU A 75 -0.64 -1.89 -0.88
CA LEU A 75 0.02 -0.76 -1.53
C LEU A 75 0.91 -1.21 -2.70
N MET A 76 1.57 -2.36 -2.58
CA MET A 76 2.34 -2.95 -3.68
C MET A 76 1.44 -3.38 -4.82
N GLY A 77 0.31 -4.04 -4.54
CA GLY A 77 -0.67 -4.44 -5.55
C GLY A 77 -1.26 -3.23 -6.28
N PHE A 78 -1.77 -2.24 -5.54
CA PHE A 78 -2.30 -1.01 -6.13
C PHE A 78 -1.23 -0.20 -6.86
N GLY A 79 -0.03 -0.11 -6.29
CA GLY A 79 1.12 0.56 -6.90
C GLY A 79 1.52 -0.10 -8.21
N GLY A 80 1.56 -1.43 -8.24
CA GLY A 80 1.85 -2.20 -9.44
C GLY A 80 0.79 -2.00 -10.53
N ALA A 81 -0.49 -2.07 -10.18
CA ALA A 81 -1.59 -1.79 -11.10
C ALA A 81 -1.54 -0.35 -11.64
N TYR A 82 -1.22 0.62 -10.79
CA TYR A 82 -1.05 2.01 -11.18
C TYR A 82 0.14 2.21 -12.13
N LEU A 83 1.26 1.53 -11.92
CA LEU A 83 2.40 1.57 -12.84
C LEU A 83 2.05 1.00 -14.21
N ILE A 84 1.32 -0.11 -14.28
CA ILE A 84 0.82 -0.68 -15.55
C ILE A 84 -0.09 0.34 -16.25
N TYR A 85 -1.03 0.94 -15.51
CA TYR A 85 -1.91 1.99 -16.05
C TYR A 85 -1.10 3.16 -16.62
N GLN A 86 -0.06 3.62 -15.92
CA GLN A 86 0.80 4.70 -16.40
C GLN A 86 1.66 4.28 -17.59
N GLY A 87 2.07 3.01 -17.64
CA GLY A 87 2.75 2.41 -18.78
C GLY A 87 1.92 2.58 -20.05
N GLY A 88 0.64 2.18 -20.03
CA GLY A 88 -0.27 2.32 -21.17
C GLY A 88 -0.51 3.75 -21.67
N ARG A 89 -0.08 4.77 -20.92
CA ARG A 89 -0.16 6.18 -21.30
C ARG A 89 1.15 6.72 -21.90
N GLN A 90 2.20 5.91 -21.97
CA GLN A 90 3.49 6.32 -22.53
C GLN A 90 3.51 6.13 -24.05
N ILE A 91 4.04 7.13 -24.75
CA ILE A 91 4.21 7.08 -26.22
C ILE A 91 5.47 6.28 -26.59
N ARG A 92 6.51 6.33 -25.74
CA ARG A 92 7.77 5.65 -25.99
C ARG A 92 7.72 4.21 -25.48
N GLU A 93 7.99 3.27 -26.37
CA GLU A 93 7.96 1.83 -26.09
C GLU A 93 8.87 1.42 -24.93
N SER A 94 10.11 1.95 -24.87
CA SER A 94 11.04 1.68 -23.77
C SER A 94 10.47 2.08 -22.39
N THR A 95 9.74 3.19 -22.34
CA THR A 95 9.11 3.65 -21.10
C THR A 95 7.86 2.84 -20.78
N PHE A 96 7.02 2.53 -21.78
CA PHE A 96 5.91 1.58 -21.61
C PHE A 96 6.39 0.25 -21.01
N ASN A 97 7.44 -0.36 -21.59
CA ASN A 97 7.99 -1.64 -21.14
C ASN A 97 8.50 -1.57 -19.70
N LEU A 98 9.20 -0.50 -19.34
CA LEU A 98 9.71 -0.33 -17.97
C LEU A 98 8.59 -0.22 -16.93
N TYR A 99 7.58 0.62 -17.20
CA TYR A 99 6.45 0.78 -16.28
C TYR A 99 5.63 -0.50 -16.14
N SER A 100 5.35 -1.18 -17.26
CA SER A 100 4.62 -2.44 -17.27
C SER A 100 5.38 -3.56 -16.54
N LEU A 101 6.70 -3.67 -16.75
CA LEU A 101 7.52 -4.69 -16.11
C LEU A 101 7.63 -4.47 -14.59
N LEU A 102 7.87 -3.23 -14.15
CA LEU A 102 7.88 -2.89 -12.73
C LEU A 102 6.52 -3.12 -12.08
N GLY A 103 5.44 -2.76 -12.79
CA GLY A 103 4.09 -2.95 -12.29
C GLY A 103 3.71 -4.43 -12.12
N LEU A 104 4.03 -5.26 -13.11
CA LEU A 104 3.86 -6.72 -13.04
C LEU A 104 4.71 -7.33 -11.92
N PHE A 105 5.97 -6.89 -11.78
CA PHE A 105 6.85 -7.36 -10.71
C PHE A 105 6.28 -7.06 -9.31
N LEU A 106 5.77 -5.85 -9.09
CA LEU A 106 5.14 -5.48 -7.81
C LEU A 106 3.89 -6.31 -7.51
N ILE A 107 3.03 -6.52 -8.51
CA ILE A 107 1.84 -7.37 -8.36
C ILE A 107 2.25 -8.81 -8.03
N PHE A 108 3.22 -9.35 -8.75
CA PHE A 108 3.72 -10.70 -8.51
C PHE A 108 4.27 -10.84 -7.08
N LEU A 109 5.05 -9.86 -6.62
CA LEU A 109 5.61 -9.89 -5.27
C LEU A 109 4.53 -9.76 -4.19
N ALA A 110 3.51 -8.93 -4.42
CA ALA A 110 2.35 -8.84 -3.53
C ALA A 110 1.59 -10.18 -3.43
N LEU A 111 1.37 -10.86 -4.56
CA LEU A 111 0.73 -12.18 -4.61
C LEU A 111 1.57 -13.27 -3.94
N LEU A 112 2.89 -13.23 -4.11
CA LEU A 112 3.79 -14.16 -3.47
C LEU A 112 3.74 -14.00 -1.94
N LEU A 113 3.81 -12.76 -1.45
CA LEU A 113 3.76 -12.48 -0.01
C LEU A 113 2.43 -12.89 0.61
N ILE A 114 1.30 -12.60 -0.04
CA ILE A 114 -0.02 -12.99 0.52
C ILE A 114 -0.16 -14.51 0.60
N PHE A 115 0.37 -15.24 -0.39
CA PHE A 115 0.37 -16.71 -0.37
C PHE A 115 1.25 -17.26 0.75
N ILE A 116 2.44 -16.69 0.97
CA ILE A 116 3.30 -17.10 2.10
C ILE A 116 2.56 -16.90 3.43
N ILE A 117 1.96 -15.72 3.66
CA ILE A 117 1.25 -15.43 4.90
C ILE A 117 0.07 -16.38 5.09
N PHE A 118 -0.69 -16.65 4.02
CA PHE A 118 -1.81 -17.58 4.06
C PHE A 118 -1.39 -19.00 4.47
N ASN A 119 -0.25 -19.47 3.99
CA ASN A 119 0.30 -20.77 4.38
C ASN A 119 0.82 -20.78 5.82
N LEU A 120 1.43 -19.69 6.29
CA LEU A 120 1.92 -19.57 7.68
C LEU A 120 0.79 -19.48 8.71
N LYS A 121 -0.36 -18.92 8.33
CA LYS A 121 -1.57 -18.84 9.18
C LYS A 121 -2.39 -20.13 9.20
N SER A 122 -2.10 -21.11 8.34
CA SER A 122 -2.85 -22.37 8.24
C SER A 122 -2.50 -23.41 9.31
#